data_AF-A0A410WST7-F1
#
_entry.id   AF-A0A410WST7-F1
#
_cell.length_a   1.000
_cell.length_b   1.000
_cell.length_c   1.000
_cell.angle_alpha   90.00
_cell.angle_beta   90.00
_cell.angle_gamma   90.00
#
_symmetry.space_group_name_H-M   'P 1'
#
loop_
_entity.id
_entity.type
_entity.pdbx_description
1 polymer ?
#
loop_
_entity_poly.entity_id
_entity_poly.type
_entity_poly.pdbx_seq_one_letter_code
_entity_poly.pdbx_strand_id
1 'polypeptide(L)'
;MGDEFLKEESRGADLSTVESQRNDTIPEEFPEGPYGSSVLSESLGKSTPWRDDQRPTNRFRYENRELHYGIERDYPGDDQSEETPGP
;
A
#
# COMPACT_ATOMS: atom_id res chain seq x y z
N MET A 1 -3.66 -22.67 -1.94
CA MET A 1 -4.85 -21.88 -2.29
C MET A 1 -4.37 -20.45 -2.35
N GLY A 2 -4.41 -19.79 -3.52
CA GLY A 2 -3.80 -18.46 -3.67
C GLY A 2 -4.52 -17.42 -2.82
N ASP A 3 -3.76 -16.50 -2.21
CA ASP A 3 -4.30 -15.32 -1.55
C ASP A 3 -5.00 -14.45 -2.61
N GLU A 4 -6.32 -14.62 -2.77
CA GLU A 4 -7.12 -13.79 -3.65
C GLU A 4 -7.35 -12.43 -2.97
N PHE A 5 -7.04 -11.35 -3.69
CA PHE A 5 -7.23 -10.00 -3.18
C PHE A 5 -8.72 -9.66 -3.11
N LEU A 6 -9.09 -8.89 -2.08
CA LEU A 6 -10.44 -8.40 -1.91
C LEU A 6 -10.67 -7.13 -2.75
N LYS A 7 -11.79 -7.08 -3.46
CA LYS A 7 -12.21 -5.89 -4.17
C LYS A 7 -13.04 -4.96 -3.26
N GLU A 8 -12.77 -3.66 -3.33
CA GLU A 8 -13.57 -2.62 -2.69
C GLU A 8 -14.96 -2.51 -3.35
N GLU A 9 -16.03 -2.36 -2.55
CA GLU A 9 -17.33 -2.01 -3.09
C GLU A 9 -17.40 -0.49 -3.35
N SER A 10 -17.42 -0.10 -4.62
CA SER A 10 -17.39 1.32 -5.03
C SER A 10 -18.58 2.16 -4.56
N ARG A 11 -19.68 1.54 -4.11
CA ARG A 11 -20.91 2.23 -3.70
C ARG A 11 -20.86 2.78 -2.27
N GLY A 12 -19.85 2.38 -1.49
CA GLY A 12 -19.65 2.83 -0.11
C GLY A 12 -18.26 3.38 0.17
N ALA A 13 -17.45 3.62 -0.87
CA ALA A 13 -16.12 4.20 -0.72
C ALA A 13 -16.24 5.67 -0.26
N ASP A 14 -15.37 6.07 0.67
CA ASP A 14 -15.29 7.43 1.19
C ASP A 14 -14.54 8.35 0.18
N LEU A 15 -14.17 9.55 0.61
CA LEU A 15 -13.35 10.47 -0.17
C LEU A 15 -12.01 9.82 -0.55
N SER A 16 -11.50 10.14 -1.75
CA SER A 16 -10.26 9.56 -2.29
C SER A 16 -9.06 9.70 -1.35
N THR A 17 -8.96 10.79 -0.60
CA THR A 17 -7.91 10.99 0.41
C THR A 17 -8.00 9.98 1.55
N VAL A 18 -9.22 9.65 2.00
CA VAL A 18 -9.45 8.67 3.07
C VAL A 18 -9.09 7.27 2.57
N GLU A 19 -9.54 6.91 1.37
CA GLU A 19 -9.21 5.62 0.77
C GLU A 19 -7.71 5.48 0.49
N SER A 20 -7.01 6.55 0.10
CA SER A 20 -5.55 6.49 -0.07
C SER A 20 -4.85 6.19 1.25
N GLN A 21 -5.18 6.90 2.32
CA GLN A 21 -4.58 6.65 3.64
C GLN A 21 -4.87 5.25 4.16
N ARG A 22 -6.05 4.71 3.86
CA ARG A 22 -6.45 3.35 4.24
C ARG A 22 -5.70 2.27 3.45
N ASN A 23 -5.39 2.55 2.18
CA ASN A 23 -4.71 1.61 1.30
C ASN A 23 -3.17 1.69 1.39
N ASP A 24 -2.62 2.79 1.88
CA ASP A 24 -1.18 2.92 2.15
C ASP A 24 -0.81 2.22 3.46
N THR A 25 -0.20 1.03 3.33
CA THR A 25 0.19 0.17 4.45
C THR A 25 1.61 0.47 4.92
N ILE A 26 1.79 0.45 6.24
CA ILE A 26 3.11 0.49 6.89
C ILE A 26 3.46 -0.89 7.42
N PRO A 27 4.71 -1.36 7.26
CA PRO A 27 5.15 -2.58 7.90
C PRO A 27 5.16 -2.38 9.43
N GLU A 28 4.61 -3.35 10.16
CA GLU A 28 4.72 -3.39 11.61
C GLU A 28 6.16 -3.69 12.04
N GLU A 29 6.64 -3.00 13.07
CA GLU A 29 8.01 -3.15 13.57
C GLU A 29 8.20 -4.43 14.40
N PHE A 30 7.16 -4.87 15.10
CA PHE A 30 7.19 -6.02 16.01
C PHE A 30 5.93 -6.90 15.84
N PRO A 31 5.83 -7.71 14.79
CA PRO A 31 4.65 -8.54 14.52
C PRO A 31 4.38 -9.60 15.62
N GLU A 32 5.41 -9.99 16.37
CA GLU A 32 5.31 -10.82 17.58
C GLU A 32 5.04 -10.04 18.89
N GLY A 33 4.96 -8.71 18.82
CA GLY A 33 4.77 -7.82 19.96
C GLY A 33 6.08 -7.28 20.57
N PRO A 34 5.98 -6.33 21.53
CA PRO A 34 7.14 -5.63 22.07
C PRO A 34 8.07 -6.58 22.84
N TYR A 35 9.38 -6.36 22.68
CA TYR A 35 10.40 -7.15 23.37
C TYR A 35 10.20 -7.12 24.90
N GLY A 36 10.16 -8.29 25.53
CA GLY A 36 9.97 -8.44 26.97
C GLY A 36 8.50 -8.48 27.44
N SER A 37 7.53 -8.45 26.53
CA SER A 37 6.12 -8.72 26.86
C SER A 37 5.95 -10.12 27.45
N SER A 38 5.24 -10.23 28.57
CA SER A 38 4.82 -11.51 29.15
C SER A 38 3.58 -12.09 28.45
N VAL A 39 2.90 -11.26 27.64
CA VAL A 39 1.76 -11.67 26.83
C VAL A 39 2.30 -12.16 25.50
N LEU A 40 2.11 -13.45 25.23
CA LEU A 40 2.32 -14.02 23.91
C LEU A 40 1.25 -13.44 22.98
N SER A 41 1.63 -12.44 22.18
CA SER A 41 0.82 -12.04 21.06
C SER A 41 0.86 -13.17 20.03
N GLU A 42 -0.29 -13.53 19.48
CA GLU A 42 -0.30 -14.38 18.29
C GLU A 42 0.52 -13.64 17.22
N SER A 43 1.52 -14.31 16.61
CA SER A 43 2.27 -13.72 15.51
C SER A 43 1.33 -13.61 14.30
N LEU A 44 0.58 -12.52 14.25
CA LEU A 44 -0.25 -12.21 13.10
C LEU A 44 0.75 -11.94 11.98
N GLY A 45 0.85 -12.87 11.04
CA GLY A 45 1.74 -12.72 9.89
C GLY A 45 1.24 -11.60 8.98
N LYS A 46 1.20 -11.85 7.67
CA LYS A 46 0.53 -10.89 6.78
C LYS A 46 -0.96 -10.84 7.12
N SER A 47 -1.54 -9.63 7.19
CA SER A 47 -2.99 -9.43 7.41
C SER A 47 -3.79 -9.82 6.16
N THR A 48 -3.80 -11.09 5.78
CA THR A 48 -4.49 -11.60 4.59
C THR A 48 -6.00 -11.83 4.86
N PRO A 49 -6.85 -11.69 3.84
CA PRO A 49 -6.53 -11.27 2.46
C PRO A 49 -6.40 -9.74 2.34
N TRP A 50 -5.46 -9.30 1.51
CA TRP A 50 -5.25 -7.88 1.22
C TRP A 50 -6.29 -7.39 0.21
N ARG A 51 -6.54 -6.09 0.19
CA ARG A 51 -7.33 -5.47 -0.89
C ARG A 51 -6.46 -5.25 -2.12
N ASP A 52 -7.07 -5.27 -3.31
CA ASP A 52 -6.37 -5.00 -4.58
C ASP A 52 -5.62 -3.66 -4.56
N ASP A 53 -6.20 -2.65 -3.92
CA ASP A 53 -5.67 -1.28 -3.90
C ASP A 53 -4.61 -1.04 -2.81
N GLN A 54 -4.44 -1.99 -1.87
CA GLN A 54 -3.48 -1.90 -0.78
C GLN A 54 -2.03 -2.05 -1.26
N ARG A 55 -1.15 -1.23 -0.70
CA ARG A 55 0.24 -1.13 -1.14
C ARG A 55 1.15 -0.60 -0.03
N PRO A 56 2.46 -0.86 -0.08
CA PRO A 56 3.40 -0.24 0.84
C PRO A 56 3.58 1.26 0.52
N THR A 57 3.69 2.07 1.57
CA THR A 57 4.05 3.49 1.42
C THR A 57 5.45 3.63 0.82
N ASN A 58 5.58 4.39 -0.27
CA ASN A 58 6.86 4.66 -0.91
C ASN A 58 7.21 6.15 -0.83
N ARG A 59 8.31 6.46 -0.14
CA ARG A 59 8.83 7.82 0.06
C ARG A 59 9.39 8.50 -1.20
N PHE A 60 9.55 7.77 -2.30
CA PHE A 60 10.09 8.26 -3.56
C PHE A 60 9.04 8.36 -4.68
N ARG A 61 7.79 7.96 -4.40
CA ARG A 61 6.67 8.12 -5.34
C ARG A 61 5.91 9.42 -5.06
N TYR A 62 5.07 9.80 -6.01
CA TYR A 62 4.16 10.94 -5.86
C TYR A 62 3.14 10.68 -4.76
N GLU A 63 2.86 11.71 -3.97
CA GLU A 63 1.77 11.69 -2.99
C GLU A 63 0.41 11.66 -3.71
N ASN A 64 0.23 12.51 -4.72
CA ASN A 64 -1.00 12.54 -5.52
C ASN A 64 -0.81 11.77 -6.83
N ARG A 65 -1.09 10.48 -6.75
CA ARG A 65 -0.95 9.53 -7.85
C ARG A 65 -1.86 9.80 -9.03
N GLU A 66 -3.13 10.07 -8.75
CA GLU A 66 -4.14 10.32 -9.78
C GLU A 66 -3.74 11.47 -10.72
N LEU A 67 -3.15 12.54 -10.19
CA LEU A 67 -2.67 13.67 -10.99
C LEU A 67 -1.36 13.40 -11.73
N HIS A 68 -0.58 12.40 -11.32
CA HIS A 68 0.72 12.08 -11.91
C HIS A 68 0.72 10.76 -12.70
N TYR A 69 -0.42 10.08 -12.76
CA TYR A 69 -0.61 8.88 -13.55
C TYR A 69 -0.42 9.17 -15.04
N GLY A 70 0.42 8.38 -15.70
CA GLY A 70 0.76 8.53 -17.11
C GLY A 70 1.78 9.62 -17.42
N ILE A 71 2.32 10.30 -16.41
CA ILE A 71 3.33 11.35 -16.59
C ILE A 71 4.70 10.76 -16.27
N GLU A 72 5.56 10.68 -17.29
CA GLU A 72 6.95 10.24 -17.12
C GLU A 72 7.77 11.31 -16.37
N ARG A 73 8.68 10.82 -15.54
CA ARG A 73 9.66 11.66 -14.84
C ARG A 73 10.80 12.02 -15.80
N ASP A 74 10.95 13.30 -16.13
CA ASP A 74 11.95 13.78 -17.11
C ASP A 74 13.33 14.11 -16.50
N TYR A 75 13.67 13.53 -15.34
CA TYR A 75 14.96 13.79 -14.71
C TYR A 75 15.99 12.69 -15.03
N PRO A 76 17.22 13.03 -15.44
CA PRO A 76 18.23 12.03 -15.78
C PRO A 76 18.55 11.07 -14.63
N GLY A 77 18.32 9.77 -14.85
CA GLY A 77 18.54 8.73 -13.86
C GLY A 77 17.35 8.43 -12.95
N ASP A 78 16.18 9.03 -13.22
CA ASP A 78 14.94 8.67 -12.55
C ASP A 78 14.49 7.25 -12.90
N ASP A 79 13.79 6.63 -11.96
CA ASP A 79 13.15 5.34 -12.16
C ASP A 79 11.90 5.49 -13.05
N GLN A 80 11.67 4.49 -13.89
CA GLN A 80 10.40 4.32 -14.58
C GLN A 80 9.37 3.90 -13.53
N SER A 81 8.51 4.84 -13.12
CA SER A 81 7.46 4.55 -12.14
C SER A 81 6.40 3.65 -12.79
N GLU A 82 5.79 2.73 -12.03
CA GLU A 82 4.66 1.91 -12.52
C GLU A 82 3.42 2.75 -12.90
N GLU A 83 3.39 4.02 -12.48
CA GLU A 83 2.40 5.01 -12.91
C GLU A 83 2.69 5.56 -14.31
N THR A 84 3.92 5.43 -14.78
CA THR A 84 4.29 5.68 -16.17
C THR A 84 4.04 4.37 -16.93
N PRO A 85 3.07 4.31 -17.86
CA PRO A 85 2.97 3.14 -18.72
C PRO A 85 4.30 3.02 -19.49
N GLY A 86 4.97 1.88 -19.37
CA GLY A 86 6.10 1.56 -20.23
C GLY A 86 5.69 1.57 -21.71
N PRO A 87 6.66 1.68 -22.65
CA PRO A 87 6.37 1.67 -24.08
C PRO A 87 5.59 0.44 -24.55
#